data_AF-A0A8T0DHU4-F1
#
_entry.id   AF-A0A8T0DHU4-F1
#
_cell.length_a   1.000
_cell.length_b   1.000
_cell.length_c   1.000
_cell.angle_alpha   90.00
_cell.angle_beta   90.00
_cell.angle_gamma   90.00
#
_symmetry.space_group_name_H-M   'P 1'
#
loop_
_entity.id
_entity.type
_entity.pdbx_description
1 polymer ?
#
loop_
_entity_poly.entity_id
_entity_poly.type
_entity_poly.pdbx_seq_one_letter_code
_entity_poly.pdbx_strand_id
1 'polypeptide(L)'
;MLPPGLSRNNTSEHNSQKLRSTAGRFIHGSIQLGSSSSETEIDAAKSAGRILPVCCEVSVGNTMEAKRGSTLEYYVKMSQFSEEMGRYQEQRKLLSQGLQDFETRRINFRRFILDNVSKLQRQQYAIKENRHLQELGIAELRKITQEMDEALQRREQLQRKLSKLRVYEAMVMDTLQLLPKDYIRSNTCPADSLVCRYSILCHTQDILLSEVYAKQETVERETRELCNTRMTSVENLLSESSKLKTIGNQWRREQDELQHCIEQCERNKDKVWEECVRFFTILRALRNIAEKAASGLCNLSTHPVTNQHVGFA
;
A
#
# COMPACT_ATOMS: atom_id res chain seq x y z
N MET A 1 -21.77 1.99 -2.73
CA MET A 1 -20.73 1.56 -3.69
C MET A 1 -20.24 0.19 -3.25
N LEU A 2 -19.91 -0.70 -4.19
CA LEU A 2 -19.74 -2.14 -3.96
C LEU A 2 -18.27 -2.56 -3.73
N PRO A 3 -17.98 -3.51 -2.82
CA PRO A 3 -16.94 -4.54 -2.98
C PRO A 3 -17.54 -5.76 -3.71
N PRO A 4 -16.83 -6.89 -3.97
CA PRO A 4 -15.40 -7.19 -3.78
C PRO A 4 -14.71 -7.67 -5.10
N GLY A 5 -13.40 -7.92 -5.05
CA GLY A 5 -12.61 -8.49 -6.16
C GLY A 5 -11.96 -9.84 -5.83
N LEU A 6 -12.69 -10.94 -6.04
CA LEU A 6 -12.10 -12.28 -6.15
C LEU A 6 -11.80 -12.57 -7.63
N SER A 7 -10.64 -13.14 -7.94
CA SER A 7 -10.49 -13.94 -9.16
C SER A 7 -9.58 -15.15 -8.92
N ARG A 8 -9.77 -16.17 -9.74
CA ARG A 8 -9.47 -17.57 -9.47
C ARG A 8 -8.69 -18.16 -10.66
N ASN A 9 -8.02 -19.28 -10.40
CA ASN A 9 -7.82 -20.38 -11.34
C ASN A 9 -6.85 -20.22 -12.54
N ASN A 10 -5.72 -20.95 -12.45
CA ASN A 10 -5.49 -22.23 -13.16
C ASN A 10 -4.25 -22.38 -14.07
N THR A 11 -3.84 -23.65 -14.15
CA THR A 11 -2.98 -24.32 -15.15
C THR A 11 -1.50 -23.91 -15.26
N SER A 12 -0.63 -24.77 -14.77
CA SER A 12 0.34 -25.46 -15.64
C SER A 12 0.61 -26.86 -15.11
N GLU A 13 0.25 -27.87 -15.90
CA GLU A 13 0.63 -29.26 -15.65
C GLU A 13 2.07 -29.55 -16.15
N HIS A 14 2.55 -30.76 -15.86
CA HIS A 14 3.58 -31.50 -16.60
C HIS A 14 4.87 -30.78 -17.04
N ASN A 15 6.00 -31.13 -16.40
CA ASN A 15 6.79 -32.26 -16.95
C ASN A 15 7.89 -32.81 -16.02
N SER A 16 7.80 -34.13 -15.81
CA SER A 16 8.89 -35.11 -16.03
C SER A 16 10.26 -34.93 -15.36
N GLN A 17 10.53 -35.79 -14.38
CA GLN A 17 11.46 -36.92 -14.61
C GLN A 17 11.21 -38.08 -13.63
N LYS A 18 10.58 -39.16 -14.14
CA LYS A 18 10.57 -40.46 -13.48
C LYS A 18 12.01 -41.01 -13.44
N LEU A 19 12.66 -40.98 -12.28
CA LEU A 19 13.83 -41.82 -12.05
C LEU A 19 13.39 -43.28 -12.14
N ARG A 20 13.83 -43.96 -13.19
CA ARG A 20 13.56 -45.38 -13.43
C ARG A 20 14.27 -46.18 -12.35
N SER A 21 13.53 -46.61 -11.31
CA SER A 21 13.94 -47.71 -10.45
C SER A 21 14.14 -48.94 -11.33
N THR A 22 15.40 -49.20 -11.69
CA THR A 22 15.76 -50.26 -12.63
C THR A 22 15.88 -51.54 -11.84
N ALA A 23 15.02 -52.50 -12.16
CA ALA A 23 14.83 -53.72 -11.40
C ALA A 23 16.15 -54.45 -11.14
N GLY A 24 16.56 -54.49 -9.87
CA GLY A 24 17.49 -55.49 -9.37
C GLY A 24 16.81 -56.86 -9.38
N ARG A 25 16.74 -57.49 -10.57
CA ARG A 25 16.38 -58.91 -10.68
C ARG A 25 17.42 -59.71 -9.90
N PHE A 26 17.08 -60.11 -8.68
CA PHE A 26 17.75 -61.19 -8.00
C PHE A 26 17.52 -62.46 -8.81
N ILE A 27 18.52 -62.82 -9.62
CA ILE A 27 18.61 -64.18 -10.17
C ILE A 27 18.98 -65.06 -8.97
N HIS A 28 17.96 -65.63 -8.33
CA HIS A 28 18.14 -66.81 -7.49
C HIS A 28 18.55 -67.96 -8.42
N GLY A 29 19.86 -68.04 -8.69
CA GLY A 29 20.51 -69.20 -9.30
C GLY A 29 20.52 -70.34 -8.29
N SER A 30 19.34 -70.91 -8.02
CA SER A 30 19.21 -72.17 -7.32
C SER A 30 19.82 -73.25 -8.18
N ILE A 31 21.08 -73.59 -7.92
CA ILE A 31 21.70 -74.79 -8.49
C ILE A 31 21.00 -75.98 -7.83
N GLN A 32 19.91 -76.44 -8.45
CA GLN A 32 19.40 -77.78 -8.25
C GLN A 32 20.52 -78.73 -8.65
N LEU A 33 21.10 -79.42 -7.67
CA LEU A 33 21.87 -80.63 -7.92
C LEU A 33 20.87 -81.72 -8.33
N GLY A 34 20.53 -81.71 -9.62
CA GLY A 34 19.76 -82.76 -10.26
C GLY A 34 20.56 -84.06 -10.27
N SER A 35 20.10 -85.01 -9.47
CA SER A 35 19.93 -86.43 -9.83
C SER A 35 20.89 -87.04 -10.86
N SER A 36 21.65 -88.04 -10.43
CA SER A 36 21.89 -89.24 -11.23
C SER A 36 21.68 -90.48 -10.37
N SER A 37 20.47 -91.03 -10.45
CA SER A 37 20.15 -92.38 -10.03
C SER A 37 20.65 -93.40 -11.06
N SER A 38 21.33 -94.44 -10.57
CA SER A 38 21.53 -95.74 -11.24
C SER A 38 21.91 -96.70 -10.10
N GLU A 39 21.04 -97.58 -9.60
CA GLU A 39 20.37 -98.72 -10.25
C GLU A 39 21.33 -99.77 -10.84
N THR A 40 20.88 -101.03 -10.83
CA THR A 40 21.65 -102.29 -11.02
C THR A 40 22.61 -102.57 -9.85
N GLU A 41 22.33 -103.49 -8.91
CA GLU A 41 21.58 -104.76 -9.00
C GLU A 41 22.17 -105.67 -10.09
N ILE A 42 23.24 -106.39 -9.72
CA ILE A 42 23.63 -107.65 -10.37
C ILE A 42 23.82 -108.69 -9.29
N ASP A 43 22.81 -109.53 -9.19
CA ASP A 43 22.81 -110.80 -8.48
C ASP A 43 23.75 -111.82 -9.14
N ALA A 44 24.04 -112.90 -8.42
CA ALA A 44 24.52 -114.18 -8.95
C ALA A 44 25.83 -114.22 -9.80
N ALA A 45 26.90 -114.71 -9.16
CA ALA A 45 27.86 -115.60 -9.82
C ALA A 45 28.14 -116.84 -8.94
N LYS A 46 27.22 -117.82 -8.98
CA LYS A 46 27.49 -119.18 -8.47
C LYS A 46 28.65 -119.80 -9.24
N SER A 47 29.74 -120.11 -8.54
CA SER A 47 30.73 -121.11 -8.96
C SER A 47 31.01 -121.97 -7.71
N ALA A 48 30.37 -123.14 -7.51
CA ALA A 48 30.31 -124.30 -8.41
C ALA A 48 31.68 -124.89 -8.77
N GLY A 49 32.70 -124.65 -7.93
CA GLY A 49 33.94 -125.42 -7.91
C GLY A 49 33.69 -126.86 -7.50
N ARG A 50 33.65 -127.77 -8.49
CA ARG A 50 33.49 -129.22 -8.29
C ARG A 50 34.60 -129.77 -7.39
N ILE A 51 34.24 -130.33 -6.24
CA ILE A 51 35.11 -131.31 -5.56
C ILE A 51 34.94 -132.64 -6.29
N LEU A 52 35.70 -132.83 -7.37
CA LEU A 52 35.89 -134.14 -7.97
C LEU A 52 36.84 -134.95 -7.07
N PRO A 53 36.51 -136.19 -6.70
CA PRO A 53 37.46 -137.08 -6.01
C PRO A 53 38.52 -137.53 -7.01
N VAL A 54 39.61 -136.77 -7.11
CA VAL A 54 40.78 -137.16 -7.89
C VAL A 54 41.56 -138.20 -7.08
N CYS A 55 41.27 -139.48 -7.33
CA CYS A 55 42.15 -140.58 -6.94
C CYS A 55 43.47 -140.45 -7.71
N CYS A 56 44.49 -139.88 -7.08
CA CYS A 56 45.87 -139.88 -7.57
C CYS A 56 46.81 -139.94 -6.37
N GLU A 57 47.61 -141.01 -6.30
CA GLU A 57 48.75 -141.11 -5.41
C GLU A 57 49.84 -140.14 -5.88
N VAL A 58 49.71 -138.88 -5.50
CA VAL A 58 50.67 -137.82 -5.82
C VAL A 58 51.07 -137.11 -4.53
N SER A 59 52.38 -136.99 -4.35
CA SER A 59 53.04 -136.47 -3.14
C SER A 59 52.33 -135.26 -2.51
N VAL A 60 52.17 -135.33 -1.18
CA VAL A 60 51.69 -134.23 -0.32
C VAL A 60 52.48 -132.93 -0.53
N GLY A 61 53.70 -133.01 -1.06
CA GLY A 61 54.48 -131.83 -1.49
C GLY A 61 53.77 -130.99 -2.56
N ASN A 62 53.26 -131.59 -3.63
CA ASN A 62 52.80 -130.83 -4.81
C ASN A 62 51.50 -130.05 -4.54
N THR A 63 50.60 -130.59 -3.71
CA THR A 63 49.36 -129.90 -3.32
C THR A 63 49.61 -128.81 -2.27
N MET A 64 50.59 -129.00 -1.40
CA MET A 64 51.10 -127.97 -0.49
C MET A 64 51.78 -126.82 -1.25
N GLU A 65 52.55 -127.12 -2.30
CA GLU A 65 53.18 -126.11 -3.17
C GLU A 65 52.14 -125.33 -3.99
N ALA A 66 51.15 -126.01 -4.59
CA ALA A 66 50.06 -125.32 -5.28
C ALA A 66 49.28 -124.38 -4.35
N LYS A 67 48.94 -124.83 -3.12
CA LYS A 67 48.32 -123.96 -2.11
C LYS A 67 49.23 -122.79 -1.73
N ARG A 68 50.53 -123.01 -1.51
CA ARG A 68 51.50 -121.94 -1.22
C ARG A 68 51.57 -120.92 -2.37
N GLY A 69 51.57 -121.37 -3.62
CA GLY A 69 51.51 -120.53 -4.82
C GLY A 69 50.25 -119.67 -4.85
N SER A 70 49.06 -120.26 -4.72
CA SER A 70 47.80 -119.50 -4.69
C SER A 70 47.69 -118.55 -3.49
N THR A 71 48.23 -118.92 -2.33
CA THR A 71 48.33 -118.02 -1.17
C THR A 71 49.27 -116.85 -1.45
N LEU A 72 50.42 -117.09 -2.09
CA LEU A 72 51.37 -116.04 -2.47
C LEU A 72 50.76 -115.09 -3.52
N GLU A 73 50.10 -115.61 -4.56
CA GLU A 73 49.36 -114.80 -5.53
C GLU A 73 48.27 -113.94 -4.89
N TYR A 74 47.55 -114.49 -3.91
CA TYR A 74 46.55 -113.74 -3.15
C TYR A 74 47.21 -112.59 -2.37
N TYR A 75 48.33 -112.84 -1.68
CA TYR A 75 49.08 -111.78 -1.00
C TYR A 75 49.61 -110.72 -1.98
N VAL A 76 50.10 -111.10 -3.16
CA VAL A 76 50.54 -110.15 -4.21
C VAL A 76 49.36 -109.30 -4.71
N LYS A 77 48.21 -109.90 -5.00
CA LYS A 77 47.00 -109.18 -5.44
C LYS A 77 46.45 -108.25 -4.33
N MET A 78 46.51 -108.67 -3.07
CA MET A 78 46.13 -107.80 -1.94
C MET A 78 47.13 -106.67 -1.71
N SER A 79 48.42 -106.89 -1.94
CA SER A 79 49.42 -105.83 -1.94
C SER A 79 49.17 -104.80 -3.04
N GLN A 80 48.90 -105.26 -4.28
CA GLN A 80 48.58 -104.41 -5.42
C GLN A 80 47.29 -103.59 -5.18
N PHE A 81 46.21 -104.23 -4.71
CA PHE A 81 44.96 -103.54 -4.38
C PHE A 81 45.16 -102.52 -3.24
N SER A 82 45.95 -102.85 -2.23
CA SER A 82 46.30 -101.91 -1.15
C SER A 82 47.08 -100.70 -1.68
N GLU A 83 48.00 -100.91 -2.61
CA GLU A 83 48.75 -99.83 -3.26
C GLU A 83 47.85 -98.94 -4.13
N GLU A 84 46.98 -99.52 -4.95
CA GLU A 84 45.97 -98.79 -5.73
C GLU A 84 45.03 -97.97 -4.84
N MET A 85 44.52 -98.58 -3.76
CA MET A 85 43.69 -97.87 -2.78
C MET A 85 44.45 -96.76 -2.07
N GLY A 86 45.76 -96.93 -1.82
CA GLY A 86 46.65 -95.87 -1.35
C GLY A 86 46.71 -94.71 -2.33
N ARG A 87 47.01 -94.98 -3.61
CA ARG A 87 47.06 -93.98 -4.69
C ARG A 87 45.72 -93.25 -4.85
N TYR A 88 44.59 -93.95 -4.81
CA TYR A 88 43.26 -93.32 -4.86
C TYR A 88 42.96 -92.46 -3.63
N GLN A 89 43.38 -92.86 -2.43
CA GLN A 89 43.26 -92.03 -1.24
C GLN A 89 44.12 -90.77 -1.32
N GLU A 90 45.34 -90.86 -1.85
CA GLU A 90 46.22 -89.71 -2.11
C GLU A 90 45.62 -88.77 -3.16
N GLN A 91 45.16 -89.30 -4.29
CA GLN A 91 44.48 -88.52 -5.33
C GLN A 91 43.23 -87.82 -4.80
N ARG A 92 42.45 -88.49 -3.94
CA ARG A 92 41.28 -87.89 -3.27
C ARG A 92 41.67 -86.80 -2.27
N LYS A 93 42.78 -86.96 -1.53
CA LYS A 93 43.32 -85.91 -0.64
C LYS A 93 43.75 -84.69 -1.45
N LEU A 94 44.51 -84.88 -2.54
CA LEU A 94 44.95 -83.79 -3.43
C LEU A 94 43.77 -83.06 -4.07
N LEU A 95 42.75 -83.79 -4.56
CA LEU A 95 41.55 -83.18 -5.12
C LEU A 95 40.76 -82.40 -4.05
N SER A 96 40.65 -82.94 -2.84
CA SER A 96 39.99 -82.26 -1.71
C SER A 96 40.74 -80.99 -1.29
N GLN A 97 42.07 -81.00 -1.29
CA GLN A 97 42.90 -79.82 -1.04
C GLN A 97 42.71 -78.77 -2.14
N GLY A 98 42.76 -79.17 -3.41
CA GLY A 98 42.50 -78.29 -4.55
C GLY A 98 41.12 -77.63 -4.47
N LEU A 99 40.07 -78.38 -4.09
CA LEU A 99 38.73 -77.82 -3.87
C LEU A 99 38.68 -76.81 -2.71
N GLN A 100 39.39 -77.08 -1.61
CA GLN A 100 39.50 -76.12 -0.50
C GLN A 100 40.25 -74.86 -0.91
N ASP A 101 41.35 -74.98 -1.65
CA ASP A 101 42.10 -73.85 -2.21
C ASP A 101 41.24 -72.99 -3.15
N PHE A 102 40.46 -73.63 -4.04
CA PHE A 102 39.53 -72.92 -4.91
C PHE A 102 38.43 -72.20 -4.11
N GLU A 103 37.89 -72.81 -3.07
CA GLU A 103 36.90 -72.18 -2.21
C GLU A 103 37.48 -70.99 -1.43
N THR A 104 38.67 -71.14 -0.84
CA THR A 104 39.39 -70.05 -0.17
C THR A 104 39.68 -68.90 -1.13
N ARG A 105 40.15 -69.19 -2.35
CA ARG A 105 40.33 -68.17 -3.40
C ARG A 105 39.00 -67.51 -3.77
N ARG A 106 37.91 -68.26 -3.94
CA ARG A 106 36.57 -67.74 -4.25
C ARG A 106 36.07 -66.77 -3.18
N ILE A 107 36.22 -67.13 -1.90
CA ILE A 107 35.86 -66.27 -0.76
C ILE A 107 36.72 -65.00 -0.75
N ASN A 108 38.04 -65.13 -0.93
CA ASN A 108 38.96 -63.99 -0.95
C ASN A 108 38.68 -63.03 -2.12
N PHE A 109 38.43 -63.53 -3.33
CA PHE A 109 38.03 -62.71 -4.47
C PHE A 109 36.68 -62.03 -4.24
N ARG A 110 35.68 -62.74 -3.69
CA ARG A 110 34.38 -62.14 -3.34
C ARG A 110 34.54 -61.01 -2.33
N ARG A 111 35.35 -61.19 -1.30
CA ARG A 111 35.67 -60.16 -0.30
C ARG A 111 36.38 -58.96 -0.95
N PHE A 112 37.41 -59.21 -1.76
CA PHE A 112 38.13 -58.16 -2.49
C PHE A 112 37.19 -57.33 -3.38
N ILE A 113 36.27 -57.98 -4.11
CA ILE A 113 35.29 -57.27 -4.95
C ILE A 113 34.37 -56.40 -4.07
N LEU A 114 33.83 -56.92 -2.97
CA LEU A 114 32.97 -56.17 -2.05
C LEU A 114 33.71 -54.98 -1.40
N ASP A 115 34.97 -55.16 -1.00
CA ASP A 115 35.80 -54.10 -0.43
C ASP A 115 36.08 -52.99 -1.46
N ASN A 116 36.33 -53.34 -2.73
CA ASN A 116 36.53 -52.36 -3.80
C ASN A 116 35.25 -51.63 -4.20
N VAL A 117 34.11 -52.32 -4.30
CA VAL A 117 32.80 -51.69 -4.52
C VAL A 117 32.49 -50.72 -3.37
N SER A 118 32.76 -51.11 -2.13
CA SER A 118 32.58 -50.25 -0.95
C SER A 118 33.50 -49.01 -0.99
N LYS A 119 34.76 -49.17 -1.41
CA LYS A 119 35.69 -48.03 -1.60
C LYS A 119 35.20 -47.08 -2.69
N LEU A 120 34.76 -47.61 -3.84
CA LEU A 120 34.23 -46.83 -4.96
C LEU A 120 32.99 -46.03 -4.54
N GLN A 121 32.07 -46.64 -3.79
CA GLN A 121 30.88 -45.95 -3.27
C GLN A 121 31.24 -44.79 -2.32
N ARG A 122 32.20 -44.99 -1.40
CA ARG A 122 32.71 -43.92 -0.51
C ARG A 122 33.36 -42.78 -1.31
N GLN A 123 34.15 -43.09 -2.33
CA GLN A 123 34.76 -42.10 -3.21
C GLN A 123 33.69 -41.32 -3.99
N GLN A 124 32.69 -41.99 -4.57
CA GLN A 124 31.58 -41.33 -5.26
C GLN A 124 30.78 -40.42 -4.32
N TYR A 125 30.55 -40.84 -3.07
CA TYR A 125 29.90 -40.00 -2.07
C TYR A 125 30.75 -38.75 -1.76
N ALA A 126 32.05 -38.92 -1.46
CA ALA A 126 32.95 -37.80 -1.19
C ALA A 126 33.08 -36.82 -2.37
N ILE A 127 33.05 -37.31 -3.61
CA ILE A 127 33.06 -36.45 -4.82
C ILE A 127 31.76 -35.66 -4.95
N LYS A 128 30.60 -36.29 -4.71
CA LYS A 128 29.30 -35.61 -4.74
C LYS A 128 29.19 -34.55 -3.64
N GLU A 129 29.62 -34.87 -2.43
CA GLU A 129 29.60 -33.95 -1.29
C GLU A 129 30.51 -32.74 -1.53
N ASN A 130 31.77 -32.97 -1.93
CA ASN A 130 32.68 -31.87 -2.26
C ASN A 130 32.14 -30.97 -3.39
N ARG A 131 31.49 -31.56 -4.40
CA ARG A 131 30.85 -30.77 -5.47
C ARG A 131 29.68 -29.93 -4.93
N HIS A 132 28.85 -30.50 -4.06
CA HIS A 132 27.75 -29.76 -3.44
C HIS A 132 28.26 -28.59 -2.59
N LEU A 133 29.29 -28.81 -1.77
CA LEU A 133 29.95 -27.77 -0.97
C LEU A 133 30.58 -26.67 -1.85
N GLN A 134 31.16 -27.03 -3.00
CA GLN A 134 31.66 -26.05 -3.98
C GLN A 134 30.52 -25.23 -4.61
N GLU A 135 29.41 -25.86 -4.97
CA GLU A 135 28.23 -25.19 -5.52
C GLU A 135 27.60 -24.21 -4.49
N LEU A 136 27.55 -24.59 -3.21
CA LEU A 136 27.16 -23.70 -2.11
C LEU A 136 28.13 -22.53 -1.92
N GLY A 137 29.44 -22.80 -1.83
CA GLY A 137 30.45 -21.75 -1.65
C GLY A 137 30.48 -20.73 -2.80
N ILE A 138 30.23 -21.17 -4.04
CA ILE A 138 30.07 -20.28 -5.19
C ILE A 138 28.80 -19.42 -5.06
N ALA A 139 27.69 -19.97 -4.56
CA ALA A 139 26.46 -19.22 -4.34
C ALA A 139 26.61 -18.16 -3.23
N GLU A 140 27.26 -18.52 -2.12
CA GLU A 140 27.57 -17.60 -1.01
C GLU A 140 28.52 -16.48 -1.46
N LEU A 141 29.60 -16.81 -2.19
CA LEU A 141 30.53 -15.83 -2.73
C LEU A 141 29.83 -14.81 -3.65
N ARG A 142 28.93 -15.28 -4.53
CA ARG A 142 28.13 -14.40 -5.40
C ARG A 142 27.23 -13.46 -4.60
N LYS A 143 26.58 -13.97 -3.55
CA LYS A 143 25.73 -13.17 -2.65
C LYS A 143 26.55 -12.09 -1.93
N ILE A 144 27.69 -12.47 -1.34
CA ILE A 144 28.60 -11.52 -0.66
C ILE A 144 29.12 -10.46 -1.64
N THR A 145 29.45 -10.85 -2.87
CA THR A 145 29.90 -9.91 -3.92
C THR A 145 28.79 -8.91 -4.26
N GLN A 146 27.55 -9.37 -4.44
CA GLN A 146 26.41 -8.48 -4.69
C GLN A 146 26.17 -7.50 -3.53
N GLU A 147 26.17 -8.00 -2.28
CA GLU A 147 25.98 -7.15 -1.09
C GLU A 147 27.10 -6.10 -0.95
N MET A 148 28.33 -6.46 -1.31
CA MET A 148 29.48 -5.55 -1.36
C MET A 148 29.30 -4.47 -2.45
N ASP A 149 28.89 -4.85 -3.67
CA ASP A 149 28.66 -3.91 -4.77
C ASP A 149 27.54 -2.92 -4.44
N GLU A 150 26.45 -3.40 -3.84
CA GLU A 150 25.36 -2.54 -3.34
C GLU A 150 25.86 -1.58 -2.25
N ALA A 151 26.70 -2.05 -1.32
CA ALA A 151 27.28 -1.20 -0.28
C ALA A 151 28.23 -0.13 -0.86
N LEU A 152 29.03 -0.46 -1.87
CA LEU A 152 29.90 0.48 -2.59
C LEU A 152 29.08 1.55 -3.32
N GLN A 153 28.01 1.16 -4.03
CA GLN A 153 27.10 2.11 -4.68
C GLN A 153 26.43 3.05 -3.66
N ARG A 154 25.94 2.53 -2.53
CA ARG A 154 25.38 3.34 -1.44
C ARG A 154 26.42 4.32 -0.88
N ARG A 155 27.67 3.86 -0.67
CA ARG A 155 28.78 4.71 -0.22
C ARG A 155 29.04 5.87 -1.19
N GLU A 156 29.10 5.61 -2.49
CA GLU A 156 29.28 6.67 -3.49
C GLU A 156 28.12 7.67 -3.50
N GLN A 157 26.87 7.19 -3.43
CA GLN A 157 25.70 8.07 -3.37
C GLN A 157 25.75 8.97 -2.11
N LEU A 158 26.11 8.41 -0.96
CA LEU A 158 26.30 9.17 0.28
C LEU A 158 27.47 10.16 0.18
N GLN A 159 28.59 9.78 -0.43
CA GLN A 159 29.73 10.67 -0.66
C GLN A 159 29.35 11.86 -1.57
N ARG A 160 28.57 11.61 -2.64
CA ARG A 160 28.03 12.67 -3.51
C ARG A 160 27.06 13.58 -2.76
N LYS A 161 26.19 13.05 -1.90
CA LYS A 161 25.31 13.85 -1.02
C LYS A 161 26.13 14.69 -0.04
N LEU A 162 27.12 14.10 0.64
CA LEU A 162 27.99 14.77 1.59
C LEU A 162 28.81 15.90 0.93
N SER A 163 29.33 15.68 -0.29
CA SER A 163 30.05 16.73 -1.04
C SER A 163 29.17 17.95 -1.36
N LYS A 164 27.86 17.75 -1.61
CA LYS A 164 26.90 18.85 -1.78
C LYS A 164 26.59 19.53 -0.44
N LEU A 165 26.40 18.76 0.63
CA LEU A 165 26.08 19.29 1.95
C LEU A 165 27.23 20.09 2.58
N ARG A 166 28.49 19.75 2.28
CA ARG A 166 29.68 20.51 2.72
C ARG A 166 29.66 21.99 2.32
N VAL A 167 29.01 22.35 1.22
CA VAL A 167 28.87 23.77 0.82
C VAL A 167 28.00 24.54 1.82
N TYR A 168 26.90 23.92 2.27
CA TYR A 168 26.02 24.51 3.29
C TYR A 168 26.66 24.46 4.68
N GLU A 169 27.39 23.40 5.01
CA GLU A 169 28.19 23.30 6.24
C GLU A 169 29.20 24.45 6.33
N ALA A 170 29.98 24.69 5.27
CA ALA A 170 30.90 25.83 5.19
C ALA A 170 30.17 27.17 5.34
N MET A 171 29.07 27.38 4.61
CA MET A 171 28.24 28.59 4.72
C MET A 171 27.71 28.83 6.15
N VAL A 172 27.29 27.78 6.87
CA VAL A 172 26.86 27.88 8.27
C VAL A 172 28.05 28.25 9.17
N MET A 173 29.22 27.64 8.95
CA MET A 173 30.44 27.95 9.71
C MET A 173 30.98 29.36 9.43
N ASP A 174 30.86 29.87 8.22
CA ASP A 174 31.20 31.26 7.87
C ASP A 174 30.19 32.24 8.49
N THR A 175 28.91 31.90 8.48
CA THR A 175 27.86 32.70 9.16
C THR A 175 28.11 32.78 10.66
N LEU A 176 28.56 31.70 11.30
CA LEU A 176 28.94 31.68 12.72
C LEU A 176 30.09 32.64 13.05
N GLN A 177 31.03 32.86 12.14
CA GLN A 177 32.16 33.79 12.34
C GLN A 177 31.71 35.27 12.29
N LEU A 178 30.62 35.56 11.58
CA LEU A 178 30.03 36.91 11.48
C LEU A 178 29.15 37.27 12.69
N LEU A 179 28.73 36.29 13.48
CA LEU A 179 27.87 36.51 14.65
C LEU A 179 28.68 37.01 15.85
N PRO A 180 28.11 37.91 16.69
CA PRO A 180 28.74 38.31 17.94
C PRO A 180 29.08 37.10 18.82
N LYS A 181 30.21 37.20 19.53
CA LYS A 181 30.55 36.26 20.61
C LYS A 181 29.36 36.20 21.59
N ASP A 182 29.05 34.99 22.05
CA ASP A 182 27.91 34.68 22.94
C ASP A 182 26.49 34.79 22.33
N TYR A 183 26.34 35.12 21.03
CA TYR A 183 25.03 35.10 20.37
C TYR A 183 24.36 33.71 20.43
N ILE A 184 25.16 32.64 20.32
CA ILE A 184 24.73 31.26 20.51
C ILE A 184 25.30 30.74 21.83
N ARG A 185 24.43 30.17 22.68
CA ARG A 185 24.83 29.62 23.98
C ARG A 185 25.52 28.26 23.81
N SER A 186 26.62 28.08 24.52
CA SER A 186 27.61 27.00 24.37
C SER A 186 27.13 25.57 24.70
N ASN A 187 25.85 25.36 24.95
CA ASN A 187 25.29 24.12 25.47
C ASN A 187 25.19 23.01 24.39
N THR A 188 25.33 23.35 23.11
CA THR A 188 25.24 22.44 21.96
C THR A 188 26.20 22.91 20.85
N CYS A 189 26.32 22.13 19.77
CA CYS A 189 27.04 22.57 18.57
C CYS A 189 26.49 23.92 18.07
N PRO A 190 27.33 24.96 17.87
CA PRO A 190 26.85 26.27 17.42
C PRO A 190 26.14 26.23 16.06
N ALA A 191 26.57 25.35 15.15
CA ALA A 191 25.96 25.18 13.84
C ALA A 191 24.52 24.66 13.94
N ASP A 192 24.29 23.60 14.72
CA ASP A 192 22.95 23.04 14.94
C ASP A 192 22.02 24.06 15.61
N SER A 193 22.54 24.81 16.59
CA SER A 193 21.81 25.91 17.22
C SER A 193 21.44 27.03 16.23
N LEU A 194 22.32 27.38 15.29
CA LEU A 194 22.04 28.38 14.27
C LEU A 194 20.96 27.90 13.30
N VAL A 195 21.06 26.66 12.82
CA VAL A 195 20.08 26.03 11.91
C VAL A 195 18.71 25.91 12.58
N CYS A 196 18.65 25.48 13.85
CA CYS A 196 17.40 25.43 14.62
C CYS A 196 16.78 26.82 14.80
N ARG A 197 17.57 27.86 15.12
CA ARG A 197 17.06 29.24 15.21
C ARG A 197 16.54 29.75 13.87
N TYR A 198 17.25 29.51 12.78
CA TYR A 198 16.80 29.86 11.43
C TYR A 198 15.46 29.19 11.10
N SER A 199 15.32 27.90 11.36
CA SER A 199 14.06 27.16 11.18
C SER A 199 12.90 27.76 11.97
N ILE A 200 13.12 28.08 13.26
CA ILE A 200 12.11 28.74 14.11
C ILE A 200 11.76 30.13 13.57
N LEU A 201 12.74 30.91 13.11
CA LEU A 201 12.52 32.25 12.56
C LEU A 201 11.70 32.21 11.26
N CYS A 202 12.03 31.31 10.32
CA CYS A 202 11.23 31.11 9.10
C CYS A 202 9.79 30.70 9.45
N HIS A 203 9.60 29.72 10.34
CA HIS A 203 8.26 29.30 10.76
C HIS A 203 7.47 30.43 11.44
N THR A 204 8.13 31.24 12.27
CA THR A 204 7.51 32.42 12.91
C THR A 204 7.17 33.50 11.89
N GLN A 205 8.02 33.71 10.87
CA GLN A 205 7.77 34.63 9.76
C GLN A 205 6.52 34.21 8.97
N ASP A 206 6.37 32.93 8.64
CA ASP A 206 5.20 32.41 7.92
C ASP A 206 3.90 32.64 8.72
N ILE A 207 3.93 32.37 10.04
CA ILE A 207 2.80 32.65 10.94
C ILE A 207 2.45 34.14 10.93
N LEU A 208 3.43 35.02 11.17
CA LEU A 208 3.20 36.46 11.23
C LEU A 208 2.69 37.04 9.90
N LEU A 209 3.20 36.55 8.75
CA LEU A 209 2.68 36.93 7.44
C LEU A 209 1.22 36.49 7.28
N SER A 210 0.87 35.27 7.69
CA SER A 210 -0.52 34.80 7.63
C SER A 210 -1.48 35.63 8.49
N GLU A 211 -1.05 36.03 9.70
CA GLU A 211 -1.83 36.92 10.57
C GLU A 211 -1.99 38.33 10.00
N VAL A 212 -0.94 38.88 9.38
CA VAL A 212 -0.98 40.19 8.72
C VAL A 212 -1.97 40.17 7.55
N TYR A 213 -1.95 39.14 6.70
CA TYR A 213 -2.91 39.01 5.60
C TYR A 213 -4.34 38.84 6.11
N ALA A 214 -4.57 38.05 7.17
CA ALA A 214 -5.89 37.90 7.78
C ALA A 214 -6.42 39.24 8.35
N LYS A 215 -5.56 40.03 9.00
CA LYS A 215 -5.91 41.37 9.52
C LYS A 215 -6.15 42.40 8.41
N GLN A 216 -5.39 42.32 7.32
CA GLN A 216 -5.62 43.14 6.14
C GLN A 216 -7.01 42.85 5.55
N GLU A 217 -7.39 41.57 5.41
CA GLU A 217 -8.71 41.19 4.90
C GLU A 217 -9.85 41.67 5.82
N THR A 218 -9.69 41.63 7.15
CA THR A 218 -10.68 42.18 8.08
C THR A 218 -10.84 43.70 7.92
N VAL A 219 -9.72 44.44 7.85
CA VAL A 219 -9.75 45.91 7.68
C VAL A 219 -10.40 46.30 6.35
N GLU A 220 -10.10 45.59 5.26
CA GLU A 220 -10.75 45.83 3.96
C GLU A 220 -12.25 45.54 4.00
N ARG A 221 -12.69 44.51 4.75
CA ARG A 221 -14.10 44.17 4.92
C ARG A 221 -14.84 45.25 5.71
N GLU A 222 -14.31 45.64 6.85
CA GLU A 222 -14.83 46.73 7.69
C GLU A 222 -14.87 48.06 6.92
N THR A 223 -13.84 48.36 6.12
CA THR A 223 -13.80 49.57 5.28
C THR A 223 -14.90 49.56 4.21
N ARG A 224 -15.16 48.39 3.59
CA ARG A 224 -16.28 48.21 2.64
C ARG A 224 -17.63 48.40 3.33
N GLU A 225 -17.82 47.85 4.52
CA GLU A 225 -19.04 48.00 5.32
C GLU A 225 -19.28 49.45 5.78
N LEU A 226 -18.23 50.15 6.22
CA LEU A 226 -18.27 51.58 6.56
C LEU A 226 -18.58 52.45 5.33
N CYS A 227 -18.04 52.11 4.16
CA CYS A 227 -18.38 52.80 2.92
C CYS A 227 -19.85 52.61 2.54
N ASN A 228 -20.36 51.38 2.62
CA ASN A 228 -21.76 51.05 2.31
C ASN A 228 -22.73 51.76 3.27
N THR A 229 -22.49 51.67 4.58
CA THR A 229 -23.33 52.34 5.60
C THR A 229 -23.32 53.86 5.46
N ARG A 230 -22.17 54.46 5.12
CA ARG A 230 -22.07 55.89 4.78
C ARG A 230 -22.90 56.24 3.54
N MET A 231 -22.83 55.44 2.47
CA MET A 231 -23.62 55.67 1.25
C MET A 231 -25.12 55.62 1.54
N THR A 232 -25.60 54.57 2.22
CA THR A 232 -27.00 54.45 2.64
C THR A 232 -27.43 55.59 3.56
N SER A 233 -26.56 56.07 4.46
CA SER A 233 -26.83 57.24 5.29
C SER A 233 -27.00 58.52 4.47
N VAL A 234 -26.15 58.75 3.46
CA VAL A 234 -26.27 59.90 2.54
C VAL A 234 -27.53 59.80 1.68
N GLU A 235 -27.87 58.62 1.16
CA GLU A 235 -29.11 58.37 0.42
C GLU A 235 -30.35 58.67 1.27
N ASN A 236 -30.36 58.21 2.53
CA ASN A 236 -31.42 58.52 3.48
C ASN A 236 -31.53 60.03 3.77
N LEU A 237 -30.40 60.73 3.98
CA LEU A 237 -30.39 62.18 4.18
C LEU A 237 -30.89 62.96 2.95
N LEU A 238 -30.54 62.53 1.75
CA LEU A 238 -31.05 63.13 0.50
C LEU A 238 -32.56 62.86 0.34
N SER A 239 -33.02 61.65 0.69
CA SER A 239 -34.44 61.30 0.72
C SER A 239 -35.22 62.19 1.69
N GLU A 240 -34.79 62.31 2.95
CA GLU A 240 -35.44 63.18 3.94
C GLU A 240 -35.35 64.66 3.56
N SER A 241 -34.23 65.12 3.00
CA SER A 241 -34.10 66.49 2.47
C SER A 241 -35.10 66.75 1.33
N SER A 242 -35.33 65.77 0.45
CA SER A 242 -36.33 65.88 -0.61
C SER A 242 -37.76 65.97 -0.07
N LYS A 243 -38.10 65.18 0.97
CA LYS A 243 -39.39 65.25 1.67
C LYS A 243 -39.57 66.60 2.38
N LEU A 244 -38.54 67.08 3.07
CA LEU A 244 -38.59 68.38 3.74
C LEU A 244 -38.79 69.52 2.73
N LYS A 245 -38.17 69.43 1.55
CA LYS A 245 -38.37 70.37 0.44
C LYS A 245 -39.80 70.33 -0.11
N THR A 246 -40.43 69.16 -0.26
CA THR A 246 -41.84 69.08 -0.71
C THR A 246 -42.79 69.67 0.34
N ILE A 247 -42.58 69.39 1.63
CA ILE A 247 -43.34 69.97 2.75
C ILE A 247 -43.17 71.50 2.79
N GLY A 248 -41.93 72.02 2.71
CA GLY A 248 -41.68 73.46 2.69
C GLY A 248 -42.29 74.19 1.48
N ASN A 249 -42.33 73.53 0.32
CA ASN A 249 -43.03 74.03 -0.87
C ASN A 249 -44.56 73.95 -0.76
N GLN A 250 -45.09 73.03 0.04
CA GLN A 250 -46.52 72.98 0.36
C GLN A 250 -46.89 74.11 1.33
N TRP A 251 -46.18 74.23 2.45
CA TRP A 251 -46.40 75.29 3.45
C TRP A 251 -46.32 76.69 2.83
N ARG A 252 -45.36 76.93 1.91
CA ARG A 252 -45.28 78.20 1.17
C ARG A 252 -46.56 78.49 0.38
N ARG A 253 -47.10 77.50 -0.34
CA ARG A 253 -48.35 77.68 -1.10
C ARG A 253 -49.54 77.95 -0.19
N GLU A 254 -49.67 77.21 0.91
CA GLU A 254 -50.72 77.43 1.92
C GLU A 254 -50.61 78.83 2.55
N GLN A 255 -49.40 79.33 2.76
CA GLN A 255 -49.15 80.69 3.25
C GLN A 255 -49.47 81.78 2.20
N ASP A 256 -49.12 81.57 0.93
CA ASP A 256 -49.45 82.47 -0.18
C ASP A 256 -50.99 82.53 -0.41
N GLU A 257 -51.66 81.37 -0.32
CA GLU A 257 -53.13 81.24 -0.38
C GLU A 257 -53.82 81.96 0.80
N LEU A 258 -53.31 81.80 2.02
CA LEU A 258 -53.81 82.51 3.20
C LEU A 258 -53.64 84.02 3.07
N GLN A 259 -52.48 84.48 2.60
CA GLN A 259 -52.21 85.90 2.35
C GLN A 259 -53.17 86.48 1.31
N HIS A 260 -53.43 85.74 0.22
CA HIS A 260 -54.41 86.14 -0.80
C HIS A 260 -55.84 86.25 -0.23
N CYS A 261 -56.25 85.30 0.63
CA CYS A 261 -57.53 85.36 1.33
C CYS A 261 -57.64 86.58 2.26
N ILE A 262 -56.56 86.94 2.98
CA ILE A 262 -56.53 88.13 3.85
C ILE A 262 -56.69 89.41 3.02
N GLU A 263 -55.94 89.55 1.92
CA GLU A 263 -56.07 90.70 1.01
C GLU A 263 -57.48 90.82 0.40
N GLN A 264 -58.10 89.68 0.04
CA GLN A 264 -59.46 89.66 -0.47
C GLN A 264 -60.48 90.07 0.61
N CYS A 265 -60.28 89.66 1.87
CA CYS A 265 -61.08 90.08 3.00
C CYS A 265 -60.96 91.60 3.25
N GLU A 266 -59.76 92.18 3.26
CA GLU A 266 -59.60 93.64 3.42
C GLU A 266 -60.26 94.41 2.28
N ARG A 267 -60.01 94.04 1.01
CA ARG A 267 -60.69 94.66 -0.16
C ARG A 267 -62.21 94.55 -0.09
N ASN A 268 -62.74 93.49 0.52
CA ASN A 268 -64.18 93.32 0.73
C ASN A 268 -64.70 94.19 1.88
N LYS A 269 -63.93 94.36 2.98
CA LYS A 269 -64.26 95.33 4.04
C LYS A 269 -64.32 96.75 3.48
N ASP A 270 -63.33 97.16 2.68
CA ASP A 270 -63.28 98.48 2.06
C ASP A 270 -64.55 98.75 1.21
N LYS A 271 -64.92 97.80 0.33
CA LYS A 271 -66.16 97.89 -0.46
C LYS A 271 -67.42 97.96 0.39
N VAL A 272 -67.52 97.16 1.45
CA VAL A 272 -68.66 97.18 2.38
C VAL A 272 -68.71 98.54 3.11
N TRP A 273 -67.56 99.09 3.49
CA TRP A 273 -67.46 100.39 4.13
C TRP A 273 -67.86 101.54 3.18
N GLU A 274 -67.40 101.51 1.92
CA GLU A 274 -67.83 102.45 0.87
C GLU A 274 -69.35 102.41 0.65
N GLU A 275 -69.95 101.22 0.52
CA GLU A 275 -71.40 101.06 0.39
C GLU A 275 -72.14 101.52 1.66
N CYS A 276 -71.62 101.28 2.87
CA CYS A 276 -72.16 101.85 4.10
C CYS A 276 -72.13 103.38 4.10
N VAL A 277 -71.01 104.00 3.73
CA VAL A 277 -70.87 105.47 3.63
C VAL A 277 -71.85 106.04 2.60
N ARG A 278 -72.00 105.38 1.46
CA ARG A 278 -72.96 105.73 0.40
C ARG A 278 -74.40 105.65 0.90
N PHE A 279 -74.76 104.57 1.59
CA PHE A 279 -76.08 104.36 2.19
C PHE A 279 -76.41 105.45 3.24
N PHE A 280 -75.48 105.76 4.16
CA PHE A 280 -75.67 106.85 5.12
C PHE A 280 -75.75 108.23 4.47
N THR A 281 -75.03 108.45 3.37
CA THR A 281 -75.12 109.70 2.59
C THR A 281 -76.50 109.86 1.94
N ILE A 282 -77.06 108.77 1.39
CA ILE A 282 -78.43 108.75 0.85
C ILE A 282 -79.46 108.98 1.96
N LEU A 283 -79.32 108.32 3.12
CA LEU A 283 -80.17 108.56 4.29
C LEU A 283 -80.15 110.04 4.73
N ARG A 284 -78.96 110.67 4.77
CA ARG A 284 -78.83 112.09 5.11
C ARG A 284 -79.48 112.99 4.06
N ALA A 285 -79.37 112.67 2.78
CA ALA A 285 -80.03 113.41 1.71
C ALA A 285 -81.56 113.29 1.80
N LEU A 286 -82.09 112.08 2.02
CA LEU A 286 -83.52 111.84 2.25
C LEU A 286 -84.03 112.59 3.49
N ARG A 287 -83.27 112.56 4.58
CA ARG A 287 -83.58 113.33 5.80
C ARG A 287 -83.61 114.84 5.54
N ASN A 288 -82.61 115.38 4.83
CA ASN A 288 -82.60 116.79 4.45
C ASN A 288 -83.79 117.17 3.54
N ILE A 289 -84.21 116.27 2.63
CA ILE A 289 -85.40 116.46 1.79
C ILE A 289 -86.66 116.45 2.65
N ALA A 290 -86.78 115.50 3.59
CA ALA A 290 -87.93 115.42 4.51
C ALA A 290 -87.99 116.64 5.45
N GLU A 291 -86.87 117.09 5.99
CA GLU A 291 -86.77 118.30 6.82
C GLU A 291 -87.10 119.57 6.00
N LYS A 292 -86.66 119.66 4.73
CA LYS A 292 -87.07 120.74 3.82
C LYS A 292 -88.55 120.68 3.45
N ALA A 293 -89.11 119.49 3.23
CA ALA A 293 -90.53 119.31 2.94
C ALA A 293 -91.41 119.66 4.15
N ALA A 294 -91.02 119.23 5.36
CA ALA A 294 -91.65 119.62 6.60
C ALA A 294 -91.56 121.14 6.83
N SER A 295 -90.39 121.75 6.60
CA SER A 295 -90.21 123.20 6.69
C SER A 295 -91.07 123.94 5.65
N GLY A 296 -91.14 123.43 4.42
CA GLY A 296 -92.00 123.96 3.36
C GLY A 296 -93.49 123.85 3.68
N LEU A 297 -93.92 122.75 4.30
CA LEU A 297 -95.29 122.56 4.79
C LEU A 297 -95.60 123.50 5.96
N CYS A 298 -94.67 123.73 6.89
CA CYS A 298 -94.82 124.75 7.93
C CYS A 298 -94.91 126.17 7.35
N ASN A 299 -94.17 126.47 6.28
CA ASN A 299 -94.23 127.75 5.57
C ASN A 299 -95.54 127.91 4.76
N LEU A 300 -96.11 126.81 4.25
CA LEU A 300 -97.46 126.80 3.65
C LEU A 300 -98.56 126.94 4.73
N SER A 301 -98.32 126.44 5.94
CA SER A 301 -99.23 126.59 7.09
C SER A 301 -99.24 128.00 7.71
N THR A 302 -98.34 128.90 7.30
CA THR A 302 -98.16 130.23 7.92
C THR A 302 -98.46 131.41 6.98
N HIS A 303 -98.91 131.16 5.74
CA HIS A 303 -99.44 132.22 4.87
C HIS A 303 -100.98 132.29 4.93
N PRO A 304 -101.56 133.37 5.50
CA PRO A 304 -103.00 133.59 5.48
C PRO A 304 -103.44 134.09 4.09
N VAL A 305 -104.29 133.32 3.40
CA VAL A 305 -104.96 133.80 2.19
C VAL A 305 -106.30 134.44 2.58
N THR A 306 -106.28 135.75 2.82
CA THR A 306 -107.49 136.57 3.03
C THR A 306 -107.77 137.48 1.83
N ASN A 307 -108.90 137.19 1.18
CA ASN A 307 -109.69 137.95 0.20
C ASN A 307 -109.41 139.45 -0.02
N GLN A 308 -109.50 139.93 -1.28
CA GLN A 308 -110.62 140.78 -1.77
C GLN A 308 -110.59 141.05 -3.31
N HIS A 309 -111.71 141.58 -3.85
CA HIS A 309 -111.98 141.95 -5.26
C HIS A 309 -111.03 143.07 -5.80
N VAL A 310 -110.93 143.48 -7.09
CA VAL A 310 -111.84 143.75 -8.25
C VAL A 310 -110.98 143.69 -9.55
N GLY A 311 -111.43 143.51 -10.81
CA GLY A 311 -112.74 143.28 -11.45
C GLY A 311 -112.93 144.05 -12.78
N PHE A 312 -113.63 143.45 -13.76
CA PHE A 312 -114.00 143.96 -15.12
C PHE A 312 -112.90 144.41 -16.12
N ALA A 313 -112.66 143.56 -17.12
CA ALA A 313 -112.94 143.82 -18.54
C ALA A 313 -113.33 142.51 -19.22
#